data_AF-A0A7V4W977-F1
#
_entry.id   AF-A0A7V4W977-F1
#
_cell.length_a   1.000
_cell.length_b   1.000
_cell.length_c   1.000
_cell.angle_alpha   90.00
_cell.angle_beta   90.00
_cell.angle_gamma   90.00
#
_symmetry.space_group_name_H-M   'P 1'
#
loop_
_entity.id
_entity.type
_entity.pdbx_description
1 polymer ?
#
loop_
_entity_poly.entity_id
_entity_poly.type
_entity_poly.pdbx_seq_one_letter_code
_entity_poly.pdbx_strand_id
1 'polypeptide(L)'
;MSKRDQADLVWQTLFIEHSPISEACRGVLTVLDHLGFDVSSRDLSAYRKSYAEYNIEEFIDTAFEIANIESVVTTNDPFDDLERPCWLEGRPVDERFHAALRIDGLLNNWEEAVPRLNEWGYKVSTHFGGNTYGEVRRFLTDWIKRMNAVYMAVSLPPGFVFPEESPRVKIIENCVLPVAEETGKPFAMMIGVKKLVNPGLRLAGDSVGKSHIEVVEYLCRQYPNVKFLVTMLSRENQHELCVVARKFRNLMVFGCWWFLNNPSLIEEITRMRLELLGLSMIPQHSDARVLDQVIYKWSHSREIIANILIDKYIDIENAGWKVTEDEIRRDVKDLFGRNFWNFVGK
;
A
#
# COMPACT_ATOMS: atom_id res chain seq x y z
N MET A 1 -8.66 13.86 -25.20
CA MET A 1 -7.19 14.07 -25.23
C MET A 1 -6.51 12.72 -25.17
N SER A 2 -5.54 12.47 -26.05
CA SER A 2 -4.67 11.29 -25.95
C SER A 2 -3.83 11.34 -24.67
N LYS A 3 -3.16 10.23 -24.30
CA LYS A 3 -2.27 10.26 -23.13
C LYS A 3 -1.10 11.24 -23.31
N ARG A 4 -0.62 11.40 -24.55
CA ARG A 4 0.42 12.37 -24.90
C ARG A 4 -0.08 13.79 -24.72
N ASP A 5 -1.25 14.13 -25.26
CA ASP A 5 -1.82 15.49 -25.13
C ASP A 5 -2.12 15.83 -23.67
N GLN A 6 -2.58 14.85 -22.88
CA GLN A 6 -2.78 15.03 -21.43
C GLN A 6 -1.45 15.35 -20.73
N ALA A 7 -0.38 14.61 -21.06
CA ALA A 7 0.95 14.87 -20.50
C ALA A 7 1.51 16.23 -20.94
N ASP A 8 1.29 16.64 -22.19
CA ASP A 8 1.68 17.97 -22.69
C ASP A 8 0.98 19.09 -21.92
N LEU A 9 -0.34 18.96 -21.71
CA LEU A 9 -1.11 19.93 -20.92
C LEU A 9 -0.65 19.97 -19.47
N VAL A 10 -0.43 18.82 -18.83
CA VAL A 10 0.06 18.74 -17.45
C VAL A 10 1.44 19.37 -17.33
N TRP A 11 2.36 19.08 -18.25
CA TRP A 11 3.71 19.66 -18.25
C TRP A 11 3.66 21.18 -18.43
N GLN A 12 2.93 21.64 -19.44
CA GLN A 12 2.77 23.06 -19.73
C GLN A 12 2.19 23.80 -18.51
N THR A 13 1.10 23.31 -17.94
CA THR A 13 0.40 24.01 -16.86
C THR A 13 1.12 23.91 -15.52
N LEU A 14 1.67 22.75 -15.14
CA LEU A 14 2.20 22.52 -13.79
C LEU A 14 3.73 22.66 -13.66
N PHE A 15 4.47 22.71 -14.77
CA PHE A 15 5.94 22.80 -14.76
C PHE A 15 6.47 24.04 -15.49
N ILE A 16 5.75 24.55 -16.49
CA ILE A 16 6.17 25.72 -17.28
C ILE A 16 5.47 27.00 -16.80
N GLU A 17 4.14 26.99 -16.77
CA GLU A 17 3.32 28.14 -16.36
C GLU A 17 3.41 28.38 -14.84
N HIS A 18 3.69 27.33 -14.08
CA HIS A 18 3.87 27.38 -12.64
C HIS A 18 5.13 26.64 -12.23
N SER A 19 5.74 27.08 -11.13
CA SER A 19 6.87 26.34 -10.56
C SER A 19 6.39 24.98 -10.01
N PRO A 20 7.05 23.86 -10.35
CA PRO A 20 6.61 22.50 -10.01
C PRO A 20 6.91 22.11 -8.55
N ILE A 21 6.48 22.93 -7.60
CA ILE A 21 6.84 22.79 -6.16
C ILE A 21 6.03 21.73 -5.40
N SER A 22 4.91 21.26 -5.96
CA SER A 22 4.13 20.21 -5.31
C SER A 22 4.92 18.90 -5.27
N GLU A 23 4.72 18.09 -4.23
CA GLU A 23 5.44 16.82 -4.06
C GLU A 23 5.30 15.89 -5.28
N ALA A 24 4.11 15.83 -5.88
CA ALA A 24 3.88 15.04 -7.09
C ALA A 24 4.68 15.56 -8.30
N CYS A 25 4.82 16.89 -8.45
CA CYS A 25 5.62 17.47 -9.54
C CYS A 25 7.12 17.34 -9.28
N ARG A 26 7.57 17.59 -8.04
CA ARG A 26 8.95 17.33 -7.59
C ARG A 26 9.36 15.89 -7.85
N GLY A 27 8.45 14.94 -7.60
CA GLY A 27 8.68 13.51 -7.87
C GLY A 27 9.02 13.24 -9.33
N VAL A 28 8.30 13.84 -10.29
CA VAL A 28 8.60 13.70 -11.73
C VAL A 28 9.99 14.23 -12.05
N LEU A 29 10.38 15.40 -11.50
CA LEU A 29 11.72 15.94 -11.72
C LEU A 29 12.81 15.05 -11.14
N THR A 30 12.57 14.47 -9.97
CA THR A 30 13.52 13.57 -9.30
C THR A 30 13.72 12.29 -10.09
N VAL A 31 12.65 11.72 -10.64
CA VAL A 31 12.75 10.56 -11.55
C VAL A 31 13.60 10.91 -12.76
N LEU A 32 13.32 12.04 -13.42
CA LEU A 32 14.06 12.44 -14.61
C LEU A 32 15.55 12.67 -14.31
N ASP A 33 15.85 13.39 -13.23
CA ASP A 33 17.22 13.67 -12.78
C ASP A 33 17.99 12.36 -12.48
N HIS A 34 17.39 11.42 -11.74
CA HIS A 34 18.03 10.16 -11.39
C HIS A 34 18.18 9.20 -12.57
N LEU A 35 17.37 9.35 -13.62
CA LEU A 35 17.56 8.67 -14.90
C LEU A 35 18.64 9.33 -15.78
N GLY A 36 19.28 10.41 -15.31
CA GLY A 36 20.36 11.11 -15.99
C GLY A 36 19.90 12.18 -16.98
N PHE A 37 18.63 12.60 -16.94
CA PHE A 37 18.13 13.67 -17.80
C PHE A 37 18.49 15.05 -17.26
N ASP A 38 18.86 15.97 -18.16
CA ASP A 38 19.00 17.38 -17.82
C ASP A 38 17.61 18.03 -17.68
N VAL A 39 17.10 18.05 -16.45
CA VAL A 39 15.81 18.68 -16.11
C VAL A 39 15.78 20.19 -16.39
N SER A 40 16.94 20.86 -16.45
CA SER A 40 17.03 22.30 -16.72
C SER A 40 16.67 22.64 -18.17
N SER A 41 16.86 21.70 -19.09
CA SER A 41 16.48 21.83 -20.50
C SER A 41 14.97 21.98 -20.71
N ARG A 42 14.16 21.40 -19.80
CA ARG A 42 12.70 21.29 -19.89
C ARG A 42 12.20 20.64 -21.19
N ASP A 43 13.06 19.84 -21.85
CA ASP A 43 12.75 19.23 -23.14
C ASP A 43 11.99 17.90 -22.97
N LEU A 44 10.67 18.01 -22.82
CA LEU A 44 9.78 16.85 -22.72
C LEU A 44 9.86 15.91 -23.94
N SER A 45 10.25 16.42 -25.11
CA SER A 45 10.39 15.59 -26.31
C SER A 45 11.65 14.74 -26.27
N ALA A 46 12.76 15.30 -25.76
CA ALA A 46 13.99 14.54 -25.53
C ALA A 46 13.78 13.41 -24.50
N TYR A 47 13.09 13.69 -23.39
CA TYR A 47 12.80 12.66 -22.38
C TYR A 47 11.99 11.52 -23.00
N ARG A 48 10.93 11.82 -23.74
CA ARG A 48 10.11 10.80 -24.43
C ARG A 48 10.90 9.96 -25.42
N LYS A 49 11.83 10.57 -26.15
CA LYS A 49 12.67 9.85 -27.10
C LYS A 49 13.53 8.80 -26.39
N SER A 50 14.16 9.16 -25.28
CA SER A 50 14.96 8.23 -24.49
C SER A 50 14.09 7.15 -23.82
N TYR A 51 12.92 7.51 -23.29
CA TYR A 51 11.99 6.50 -22.73
C TYR A 51 11.55 5.46 -23.77
N ALA A 52 11.49 5.82 -25.05
CA ALA A 52 11.16 4.90 -26.13
C ALA A 52 12.29 3.92 -26.50
N GLU A 53 13.51 4.14 -26.00
CA GLU A 53 14.67 3.28 -26.24
C GLU A 53 14.75 2.12 -25.23
N TYR A 54 14.08 2.23 -24.07
CA TYR A 54 14.03 1.15 -23.08
C TYR A 54 13.16 -0.02 -23.54
N ASN A 55 13.63 -1.25 -23.27
CA ASN A 55 12.74 -2.39 -23.10
C ASN A 55 12.22 -2.48 -21.65
N ILE A 56 11.11 -3.17 -21.43
CA ILE A 56 10.44 -3.15 -20.12
C ILE A 56 11.25 -3.90 -19.05
N GLU A 57 11.92 -5.00 -19.40
CA GLU A 57 12.74 -5.78 -18.50
C GLU A 57 13.98 -4.98 -18.02
N GLU A 58 14.69 -4.33 -18.95
CA GLU A 58 15.81 -3.43 -18.66
C GLU A 58 15.37 -2.24 -17.82
N PHE A 59 14.17 -1.69 -18.08
CA PHE A 59 13.67 -0.57 -17.31
C PHE A 59 13.26 -0.98 -15.89
N ILE A 60 12.76 -2.21 -15.70
CA ILE A 60 12.55 -2.79 -14.37
C ILE A 60 13.88 -2.87 -13.62
N ASP A 61 14.91 -3.42 -14.24
CA ASP A 61 16.24 -3.53 -13.62
C ASP A 61 16.80 -2.16 -13.24
N THR A 62 16.71 -1.19 -14.17
CA THR A 62 17.12 0.19 -13.96
C THR A 62 16.37 0.84 -12.79
N ALA A 63 15.03 0.71 -12.76
CA ALA A 63 14.22 1.29 -11.69
C ALA A 63 14.52 0.65 -10.33
N PHE A 64 14.76 -0.67 -10.28
CA PHE A 64 15.11 -1.39 -9.06
C PHE A 64 16.49 -0.98 -8.52
N GLU A 65 17.48 -0.85 -9.41
CA GLU A 65 18.83 -0.42 -9.08
C GLU A 65 18.84 1.01 -8.54
N ILE A 66 18.26 1.95 -9.28
CA ILE A 66 18.22 3.38 -8.88
C ILE A 66 17.44 3.55 -7.57
N ALA A 67 16.27 2.91 -7.44
CA ALA A 67 15.49 2.99 -6.22
C ALA A 67 16.09 2.16 -5.08
N ASN A 68 17.12 1.34 -5.34
CA ASN A 68 17.73 0.40 -4.41
C ASN A 68 16.67 -0.42 -3.65
N ILE A 69 15.84 -1.14 -4.41
CA ILE A 69 14.81 -2.05 -3.88
C ILE A 69 15.12 -3.48 -4.27
N GLU A 70 14.86 -4.41 -3.35
CA GLU A 70 15.07 -5.85 -3.57
C GLU A 70 13.84 -6.51 -4.20
N SER A 71 12.64 -6.10 -3.75
CA SER A 71 11.37 -6.67 -4.18
C SER A 71 10.23 -5.68 -4.03
N VAL A 72 9.10 -5.99 -4.67
CA VAL A 72 7.85 -5.23 -4.62
C VAL A 72 6.68 -6.14 -4.27
N VAL A 73 5.72 -5.60 -3.53
CA VAL A 73 4.42 -6.25 -3.35
C VAL A 73 3.39 -5.54 -4.24
N THR A 74 2.81 -6.27 -5.19
CA THR A 74 1.80 -5.77 -6.12
C THR A 74 0.40 -5.85 -5.54
N THR A 75 -0.52 -5.04 -6.05
CA THR A 75 -1.95 -5.15 -5.73
C THR A 75 -2.64 -5.93 -6.84
N ASN A 76 -3.16 -7.11 -6.52
CA ASN A 76 -3.68 -8.05 -7.52
C ASN A 76 -5.17 -8.30 -7.33
N ASP A 77 -5.97 -7.93 -8.32
CA ASP A 77 -7.42 -7.97 -8.27
C ASP A 77 -8.00 -9.07 -9.17
N PRO A 78 -8.53 -10.17 -8.60
CA PRO A 78 -9.18 -11.22 -9.39
C PRO A 78 -10.50 -10.78 -10.04
N PHE A 79 -11.01 -9.59 -9.71
CA PHE A 79 -12.15 -8.94 -10.36
C PHE A 79 -11.74 -7.98 -11.49
N ASP A 80 -10.46 -7.72 -11.72
CA ASP A 80 -10.00 -6.99 -12.90
C ASP A 80 -9.95 -7.92 -14.12
N ASP A 81 -10.66 -7.57 -15.20
CA ASP A 81 -10.79 -8.41 -16.39
C ASP A 81 -9.52 -8.46 -17.25
N LEU A 82 -8.58 -7.51 -17.06
CA LEU A 82 -7.26 -7.54 -17.69
C LEU A 82 -6.28 -8.36 -16.87
N GLU A 83 -6.39 -8.32 -15.55
CA GLU A 83 -5.45 -9.01 -14.65
C GLU A 83 -5.80 -10.49 -14.46
N ARG A 84 -7.08 -10.82 -14.25
CA ARG A 84 -7.54 -12.18 -13.95
C ARG A 84 -7.04 -13.24 -14.96
N PRO A 85 -7.10 -13.02 -16.29
CA PRO A 85 -6.60 -14.00 -17.26
C PRO A 85 -5.11 -14.30 -17.11
N CYS A 86 -4.28 -13.31 -16.77
CA CYS A 86 -2.84 -13.49 -16.57
C CYS A 86 -2.54 -14.54 -15.49
N TRP A 87 -3.34 -14.55 -14.41
CA TRP A 87 -3.22 -15.53 -13.33
C TRP A 87 -3.81 -16.90 -13.68
N LEU A 88 -4.91 -16.94 -14.44
CA LEU A 88 -5.53 -18.20 -14.87
C LEU A 88 -4.67 -18.96 -15.88
N GLU A 89 -3.94 -18.24 -16.73
CA GLU A 89 -2.99 -18.79 -17.70
C GLU A 89 -1.69 -19.28 -17.04
N GLY A 90 -1.44 -18.92 -15.78
CA GLY A 90 -0.22 -19.31 -15.06
C GLY A 90 1.04 -18.67 -15.64
N ARG A 91 0.96 -17.41 -16.07
CA ARG A 91 2.11 -16.69 -16.64
C ARG A 91 3.27 -16.64 -15.63
N PRO A 92 4.54 -16.75 -16.08
CA PRO A 92 5.70 -16.58 -15.20
C PRO A 92 5.67 -15.22 -14.50
N VAL A 93 6.05 -15.22 -13.23
CA VAL A 93 6.18 -14.00 -12.41
C VAL A 93 7.64 -13.88 -12.01
N ASP A 94 8.23 -12.71 -12.25
CA ASP A 94 9.57 -12.36 -11.77
C ASP A 94 9.61 -12.47 -10.24
N GLU A 95 10.64 -13.13 -9.68
CA GLU A 95 10.74 -13.45 -8.26
C GLU A 95 10.79 -12.21 -7.36
N ARG A 96 11.16 -11.05 -7.92
CA ARG A 96 11.16 -9.75 -7.23
C ARG A 96 9.75 -9.22 -7.00
N PHE A 97 8.72 -9.78 -7.65
CA PHE A 97 7.33 -9.35 -7.56
C PHE A 97 6.52 -10.35 -6.73
N HIS A 98 5.91 -9.86 -5.65
CA HIS A 98 5.08 -10.65 -4.75
C HIS A 98 3.63 -10.17 -4.80
N ALA A 99 2.68 -11.09 -4.83
CA ALA A 99 1.28 -10.73 -4.96
C ALA A 99 0.61 -10.41 -3.62
N ALA A 100 -0.28 -9.42 -3.59
CA ALA A 100 -1.27 -9.24 -2.54
C ALA A 100 -2.68 -9.36 -3.12
N LEU A 101 -3.52 -10.18 -2.48
CA LEU A 101 -4.88 -10.43 -2.95
C LEU A 101 -5.80 -9.26 -2.57
N ARG A 102 -6.13 -8.41 -3.54
CA ARG A 102 -7.10 -7.32 -3.36
C ARG A 102 -8.51 -7.89 -3.33
N ILE A 103 -9.30 -7.51 -2.32
CA ILE A 103 -10.68 -7.99 -2.10
C ILE A 103 -11.71 -6.85 -2.01
N ASP A 104 -11.39 -5.65 -2.49
CA ASP A 104 -12.35 -4.53 -2.61
C ASP A 104 -13.62 -4.95 -3.38
N GLY A 105 -13.46 -5.61 -4.53
CA GLY A 105 -14.60 -6.05 -5.35
C GLY A 105 -15.53 -7.00 -4.59
N LEU A 106 -14.98 -7.86 -3.73
CA LEU A 106 -15.74 -8.76 -2.89
C LEU A 106 -16.44 -8.05 -1.72
N LEU A 107 -15.72 -7.16 -1.02
CA LEU A 107 -16.17 -6.58 0.25
C LEU A 107 -16.99 -5.30 0.11
N ASN A 108 -16.78 -4.53 -0.96
CA ASN A 108 -17.44 -3.25 -1.15
C ASN A 108 -18.59 -3.30 -2.16
N ASN A 109 -18.63 -4.32 -3.02
CA ASN A 109 -19.54 -4.44 -4.16
C ASN A 109 -20.17 -5.86 -4.22
N TRP A 110 -20.72 -6.33 -3.10
CA TRP A 110 -21.17 -7.73 -2.97
C TRP A 110 -22.25 -8.12 -3.99
N GLU A 111 -23.21 -7.24 -4.23
CA GLU A 111 -24.29 -7.49 -5.20
C GLU A 111 -23.75 -7.66 -6.62
N GLU A 112 -22.75 -6.86 -7.01
CA GLU A 112 -22.07 -6.98 -8.30
C GLU A 112 -21.10 -8.18 -8.35
N ALA A 113 -20.55 -8.60 -7.21
CA ALA A 113 -19.64 -9.74 -7.13
C ALA A 113 -20.35 -11.09 -7.29
N VAL A 114 -21.57 -11.23 -6.77
CA VAL A 114 -22.37 -12.48 -6.80
C VAL A 114 -22.50 -13.09 -8.20
N PRO A 115 -22.94 -12.38 -9.26
CA PRO A 115 -23.07 -12.97 -10.59
C PRO A 115 -21.73 -13.46 -11.14
N ARG A 116 -20.64 -12.70 -10.93
CA ARG A 116 -19.29 -13.08 -11.40
C ARG A 116 -18.76 -14.29 -10.65
N LEU A 117 -18.94 -14.35 -9.34
CA LEU A 117 -18.57 -15.51 -8.52
C LEU A 117 -19.30 -16.76 -9.00
N ASN A 118 -20.60 -16.68 -9.28
CA ASN A 118 -21.38 -17.80 -9.81
C ASN A 118 -20.90 -18.24 -11.21
N GLU A 119 -20.61 -17.29 -12.10
CA GLU A 119 -20.03 -17.58 -13.42
C GLU A 119 -18.69 -18.32 -13.30
N TRP A 120 -17.87 -17.97 -12.31
CA TRP A 120 -16.61 -18.63 -12.02
C TRP A 120 -16.76 -19.93 -11.21
N GLY A 121 -17.99 -20.39 -10.99
CA GLY A 121 -18.30 -21.65 -10.32
C GLY A 121 -18.33 -21.59 -8.79
N TYR A 122 -18.33 -20.40 -8.18
CA TYR A 122 -18.55 -20.20 -6.74
C TYR A 122 -20.03 -19.97 -6.46
N LYS A 123 -20.70 -20.96 -5.86
CA LYS A 123 -22.16 -21.01 -5.69
C LYS A 123 -22.62 -20.12 -4.52
N VAL A 124 -22.68 -18.82 -4.76
CA VAL A 124 -23.03 -17.81 -3.75
C VAL A 124 -24.40 -17.19 -4.00
N SER A 125 -25.03 -16.69 -2.94
CA SER A 125 -26.30 -15.96 -2.96
C SER A 125 -26.13 -14.55 -2.39
N THR A 126 -26.95 -13.60 -2.83
CA THR A 126 -27.06 -12.27 -2.21
C THR A 126 -27.48 -12.35 -0.74
N HIS A 127 -28.20 -13.41 -0.37
CA HIS A 127 -28.60 -13.70 1.00
C HIS A 127 -27.54 -14.57 1.69
N PHE A 128 -27.09 -14.11 2.85
CA PHE A 128 -26.13 -14.86 3.67
C PHE A 128 -26.82 -16.02 4.38
N GLY A 129 -26.47 -17.23 3.95
CA GLY A 129 -27.01 -18.50 4.45
C GLY A 129 -26.52 -19.66 3.58
N GLY A 130 -26.87 -20.89 3.93
CA GLY A 130 -26.49 -22.08 3.17
C GLY A 130 -24.97 -22.18 2.95
N ASN A 131 -24.55 -22.39 1.70
CA ASN A 131 -23.13 -22.58 1.34
C ASN A 131 -22.40 -21.26 0.97
N THR A 132 -23.04 -20.09 1.04
CA THR A 132 -22.45 -18.82 0.58
C THR A 132 -21.10 -18.55 1.26
N TYR A 133 -21.01 -18.71 2.59
CA TYR A 133 -19.75 -18.50 3.31
C TYR A 133 -18.67 -19.52 2.89
N GLY A 134 -19.04 -20.79 2.73
CA GLY A 134 -18.11 -21.83 2.28
C GLY A 134 -17.52 -21.53 0.90
N GLU A 135 -18.35 -21.07 -0.04
CA GLU A 135 -17.92 -20.75 -1.40
C GLU A 135 -17.08 -19.47 -1.47
N VAL A 136 -17.37 -18.47 -0.63
CA VAL A 136 -16.51 -17.28 -0.50
C VAL A 136 -15.16 -17.64 0.12
N ARG A 137 -15.12 -18.50 1.15
CA ARG A 137 -13.85 -19.02 1.70
C ARG A 137 -13.07 -19.78 0.64
N ARG A 138 -13.74 -20.63 -0.15
CA ARG A 138 -13.11 -21.36 -1.28
C ARG A 138 -12.51 -20.41 -2.30
N PHE A 139 -13.22 -19.34 -2.66
CA PHE A 139 -12.70 -18.29 -3.54
C PHE A 139 -11.41 -17.66 -2.98
N LEU A 140 -11.43 -17.23 -1.72
CA LEU A 140 -10.27 -16.61 -1.09
C LEU A 140 -9.07 -17.58 -1.05
N THR A 141 -9.28 -18.82 -0.62
CA THR A 141 -8.22 -19.84 -0.54
C THR A 141 -7.64 -20.20 -1.91
N ASP A 142 -8.50 -20.36 -2.93
CA ASP A 142 -8.06 -20.63 -4.30
C ASP A 142 -7.13 -19.53 -4.81
N TRP A 143 -7.48 -18.26 -4.57
CA TRP A 143 -6.72 -17.11 -5.04
C TRP A 143 -5.46 -16.82 -4.23
N ILE A 144 -5.49 -17.02 -2.90
CA ILE A 144 -4.27 -16.99 -2.07
C ILE A 144 -3.27 -18.01 -2.60
N LYS A 145 -3.71 -19.24 -2.88
CA LYS A 145 -2.84 -20.30 -3.39
C LYS A 145 -2.30 -19.97 -4.78
N ARG A 146 -3.15 -19.54 -5.70
CA ARG A 146 -2.77 -19.23 -7.09
C ARG A 146 -1.75 -18.09 -7.18
N MET A 147 -1.95 -17.05 -6.37
CA MET A 147 -1.07 -15.87 -6.36
C MET A 147 0.16 -16.07 -5.44
N ASN A 148 0.18 -17.11 -4.60
CA ASN A 148 1.08 -17.18 -3.44
C ASN A 148 1.04 -15.88 -2.62
N ALA A 149 -0.18 -15.38 -2.37
CA ALA A 149 -0.38 -14.03 -1.85
C ALA A 149 0.25 -13.86 -0.46
N VAL A 150 0.93 -12.73 -0.24
CA VAL A 150 1.58 -12.41 1.04
C VAL A 150 0.58 -11.86 2.07
N TYR A 151 -0.51 -11.24 1.63
CA TYR A 151 -1.66 -10.83 2.46
C TYR A 151 -2.91 -10.63 1.60
N MET A 152 -4.08 -10.52 2.24
CA MET A 152 -5.34 -10.06 1.62
C MET A 152 -5.55 -8.58 1.93
N ALA A 153 -6.00 -7.76 0.98
CA ALA A 153 -6.07 -6.31 1.15
C ALA A 153 -7.42 -5.70 0.77
N VAL A 154 -7.86 -4.71 1.54
CA VAL A 154 -9.07 -3.93 1.25
C VAL A 154 -8.89 -2.45 1.58
N SER A 155 -9.45 -1.57 0.74
CA SER A 155 -9.68 -0.16 1.09
C SER A 155 -11.07 0.03 1.69
N LEU A 156 -11.15 0.70 2.85
CA LEU A 156 -12.37 0.85 3.65
C LEU A 156 -12.73 2.32 3.83
N PRO A 157 -14.04 2.66 3.84
CA PRO A 157 -14.48 4.04 4.01
C PRO A 157 -14.36 4.51 5.47
N PRO A 158 -14.43 5.83 5.73
CA PRO A 158 -14.39 6.37 7.08
C PRO A 158 -15.48 5.85 8.01
N GLY A 159 -16.67 5.60 7.46
CA GLY A 159 -17.81 5.05 8.20
C GLY A 159 -17.76 3.53 8.39
N PHE A 160 -16.63 2.88 8.11
CA PHE A 160 -16.48 1.45 8.41
C PHE A 160 -16.57 1.23 9.92
N VAL A 161 -17.48 0.35 10.32
CA VAL A 161 -17.71 -0.07 11.70
C VAL A 161 -17.75 -1.61 11.76
N PHE A 162 -17.35 -2.18 12.90
CA PHE A 162 -17.38 -3.62 13.14
C PHE A 162 -17.62 -3.86 14.64
N PRO A 163 -18.58 -4.73 15.03
CA PRO A 163 -19.49 -5.49 14.18
C PRO A 163 -20.64 -4.63 13.60
N GLU A 164 -21.24 -5.08 12.49
CA GLU A 164 -22.36 -4.45 11.78
C GLU A 164 -23.13 -5.48 10.96
N GLU A 165 -24.45 -5.30 10.82
CA GLU A 165 -25.30 -6.10 9.92
C GLU A 165 -25.19 -5.61 8.46
N SER A 166 -24.03 -5.81 7.84
CA SER A 166 -23.82 -5.51 6.41
C SER A 166 -23.14 -6.66 5.67
N PRO A 167 -23.29 -6.76 4.32
CA PRO A 167 -22.59 -7.78 3.54
C PRO A 167 -21.08 -7.78 3.78
N ARG A 168 -20.49 -6.58 3.84
CA ARG A 168 -19.05 -6.41 4.10
C ARG A 168 -18.64 -7.07 5.41
N VAL A 169 -19.30 -6.72 6.51
CA VAL A 169 -18.93 -7.23 7.84
C VAL A 169 -19.21 -8.72 7.95
N LYS A 170 -20.32 -9.21 7.40
CA LYS A 170 -20.62 -10.65 7.34
C LYS A 170 -19.53 -11.44 6.61
N ILE A 171 -19.05 -10.94 5.46
CA ILE A 171 -17.96 -11.57 4.71
C ILE A 171 -16.64 -11.48 5.50
N ILE A 172 -16.34 -10.36 6.13
CA ILE A 172 -15.12 -10.23 6.95
C ILE A 172 -15.15 -11.26 8.09
N GLU A 173 -16.20 -11.25 8.89
CA GLU A 173 -16.37 -12.11 10.07
C GLU A 173 -16.39 -13.60 9.71
N ASN A 174 -17.15 -13.97 8.69
CA ASN A 174 -17.42 -15.37 8.39
C ASN A 174 -16.54 -15.94 7.29
N CYS A 175 -15.71 -15.14 6.60
CA CYS A 175 -14.85 -15.63 5.52
C CYS A 175 -13.42 -15.12 5.62
N VAL A 176 -13.21 -13.79 5.62
CA VAL A 176 -11.84 -13.22 5.57
C VAL A 176 -11.04 -13.57 6.82
N LEU A 177 -11.62 -13.38 8.01
CA LEU A 177 -10.93 -13.66 9.27
C LEU A 177 -10.63 -15.16 9.45
N PRO A 178 -11.58 -16.09 9.22
CA PRO A 178 -11.29 -17.53 9.22
C PRO A 178 -10.19 -17.92 8.24
N VAL A 179 -10.25 -17.43 6.99
CA VAL A 179 -9.21 -17.74 5.99
C VAL A 179 -7.86 -17.16 6.37
N ALA A 180 -7.82 -15.94 6.92
CA ALA A 180 -6.59 -15.31 7.39
C ALA A 180 -5.94 -16.13 8.53
N GLU A 181 -6.74 -16.63 9.47
CA GLU A 181 -6.28 -17.50 10.55
C GLU A 181 -5.79 -18.86 10.02
N GLU A 182 -6.60 -19.54 9.21
CA GLU A 182 -6.28 -20.86 8.65
C GLU A 182 -5.02 -20.85 7.77
N THR A 183 -4.81 -19.77 7.00
CA THR A 183 -3.67 -19.65 6.07
C THR A 183 -2.47 -18.93 6.68
N GLY A 184 -2.62 -18.31 7.85
CA GLY A 184 -1.61 -17.45 8.48
C GLY A 184 -1.31 -16.16 7.71
N LYS A 185 -2.10 -15.82 6.68
CA LYS A 185 -1.92 -14.61 5.86
C LYS A 185 -2.56 -13.40 6.52
N PRO A 186 -1.85 -12.27 6.68
CA PRO A 186 -2.45 -11.08 7.27
C PRO A 186 -3.62 -10.53 6.47
N PHE A 187 -4.52 -9.85 7.18
CA PHE A 187 -5.55 -9.01 6.60
C PHE A 187 -5.12 -7.54 6.64
N ALA A 188 -4.85 -6.97 5.46
CA ALA A 188 -4.44 -5.59 5.28
C ALA A 188 -5.64 -4.67 5.08
N MET A 189 -5.80 -3.68 5.95
CA MET A 189 -6.86 -2.68 5.92
C MET A 189 -6.28 -1.29 5.67
N MET A 190 -6.70 -0.67 4.58
CA MET A 190 -6.38 0.70 4.22
C MET A 190 -7.63 1.57 4.45
N ILE A 191 -7.70 2.28 5.58
CA ILE A 191 -8.96 2.84 6.09
C ILE A 191 -9.01 4.37 5.93
N GLY A 192 -10.13 4.89 5.43
CA GLY A 192 -10.45 6.32 5.46
C GLY A 192 -10.72 6.96 4.10
N VAL A 193 -10.81 6.19 3.01
CA VAL A 193 -11.09 6.71 1.67
C VAL A 193 -12.58 7.00 1.45
N LYS A 194 -12.92 8.23 1.05
CA LYS A 194 -14.25 8.59 0.54
C LYS A 194 -14.23 8.52 -0.98
N LYS A 195 -14.76 7.43 -1.55
CA LYS A 195 -14.70 7.22 -2.99
C LYS A 195 -15.56 8.22 -3.76
N LEU A 196 -15.04 8.73 -4.87
CA LEU A 196 -15.73 9.48 -5.91
C LEU A 196 -16.59 10.64 -5.39
N VAL A 197 -16.05 11.46 -4.46
CA VAL A 197 -16.70 12.73 -4.08
C VAL A 197 -16.78 13.71 -5.26
N ASN A 198 -15.90 13.55 -6.25
CA ASN A 198 -16.00 14.16 -7.56
C ASN A 198 -15.88 13.08 -8.67
N PRO A 199 -16.99 12.47 -9.10
CA PRO A 199 -16.97 11.37 -10.07
C PRO A 199 -16.34 11.72 -11.43
N GLY A 200 -16.40 12.99 -11.83
CA GLY A 200 -15.80 13.47 -13.08
C GLY A 200 -14.28 13.27 -13.14
N LEU A 201 -13.61 13.19 -11.99
CA LEU A 201 -12.17 12.98 -11.87
C LEU A 201 -11.75 11.50 -11.81
N ARG A 202 -12.71 10.56 -11.78
CA ARG A 202 -12.45 9.11 -11.73
C ARG A 202 -11.47 8.76 -10.59
N LEU A 203 -10.30 8.19 -10.90
CA LEU A 203 -9.29 7.80 -9.91
C LEU A 203 -8.74 8.98 -9.08
N ALA A 204 -8.87 10.22 -9.56
CA ALA A 204 -8.48 11.43 -8.82
C ALA A 204 -9.66 12.07 -8.05
N GLY A 205 -10.84 11.43 -8.06
CA GLY A 205 -12.08 11.94 -7.47
C GLY A 205 -12.32 11.53 -6.03
N ASP A 206 -11.40 10.78 -5.43
CA ASP A 206 -11.50 10.29 -4.06
C ASP A 206 -11.04 11.36 -3.05
N SER A 207 -11.53 11.25 -1.82
CA SER A 207 -11.19 12.12 -0.69
C SER A 207 -10.95 11.30 0.58
N VAL A 208 -10.87 11.97 1.72
CA VAL A 208 -10.51 11.40 3.02
C VAL A 208 -11.54 11.72 4.10
N GLY A 209 -11.64 10.86 5.11
CA GLY A 209 -12.29 11.17 6.38
C GLY A 209 -11.69 10.41 7.56
N LYS A 210 -11.81 10.99 8.75
CA LYS A 210 -11.45 10.32 10.01
C LYS A 210 -12.34 9.09 10.20
N SER A 211 -11.73 7.97 10.56
CA SER A 211 -12.42 6.70 10.81
C SER A 211 -12.46 6.36 12.31
N HIS A 212 -13.30 5.41 12.70
CA HIS A 212 -13.41 4.92 14.07
C HIS A 212 -12.25 3.96 14.41
N ILE A 213 -11.41 4.35 15.37
CA ILE A 213 -10.23 3.54 15.76
C ILE A 213 -10.65 2.27 16.52
N GLU A 214 -11.79 2.31 17.19
CA GLU A 214 -12.38 1.22 17.98
C GLU A 214 -12.58 -0.06 17.15
N VAL A 215 -12.71 0.08 15.83
CA VAL A 215 -12.82 -1.05 14.91
C VAL A 215 -11.53 -1.86 14.86
N VAL A 216 -10.38 -1.18 14.81
CA VAL A 216 -9.07 -1.84 14.82
C VAL A 216 -8.84 -2.50 16.18
N GLU A 217 -9.20 -1.82 17.27
CA GLU A 217 -9.11 -2.37 18.63
C GLU A 217 -9.99 -3.63 18.78
N TYR A 218 -11.23 -3.57 18.28
CA TYR A 218 -12.15 -4.69 18.32
C TYR A 218 -11.58 -5.89 17.56
N LEU A 219 -11.16 -5.69 16.31
CA LEU A 219 -10.62 -6.77 15.47
C LEU A 219 -9.38 -7.40 16.11
N CYS A 220 -8.43 -6.58 16.57
CA CYS A 220 -7.21 -7.11 17.19
C CYS A 220 -7.50 -7.88 18.48
N ARG A 221 -8.45 -7.41 19.29
CA ARG A 221 -8.84 -8.03 20.56
C ARG A 221 -9.63 -9.32 20.38
N GLN A 222 -10.59 -9.34 19.45
CA GLN A 222 -11.48 -10.50 19.25
C GLN A 222 -10.83 -11.61 18.42
N TYR A 223 -9.87 -11.27 17.56
CA TYR A 223 -9.19 -12.23 16.68
C TYR A 223 -7.67 -12.22 16.94
N PRO A 224 -7.21 -12.65 18.13
CA PRO A 224 -5.81 -12.54 18.54
C PRO A 224 -4.84 -13.40 17.71
N ASN A 225 -5.36 -14.40 16.99
CA ASN A 225 -4.59 -15.27 16.10
C ASN A 225 -4.52 -14.74 14.65
N VAL A 226 -5.34 -13.74 14.31
CA VAL A 226 -5.30 -13.07 13.00
C VAL A 226 -4.33 -11.91 13.07
N LYS A 227 -3.47 -11.81 12.04
CA LYS A 227 -2.54 -10.70 11.86
C LYS A 227 -3.18 -9.60 11.01
N PHE A 228 -3.02 -8.36 11.43
CA PHE A 228 -3.58 -7.19 10.76
C PHE A 228 -2.47 -6.25 10.31
N LEU A 229 -2.46 -5.89 9.02
CA LEU A 229 -1.66 -4.79 8.49
C LEU A 229 -2.58 -3.58 8.38
N VAL A 230 -2.24 -2.44 8.99
CA VAL A 230 -3.14 -1.27 8.95
C VAL A 230 -2.39 0.00 8.57
N THR A 231 -3.00 0.72 7.63
CA THR A 231 -2.68 2.12 7.34
C THR A 231 -3.99 2.90 7.28
N MET A 232 -3.97 4.15 7.74
CA MET A 232 -5.16 5.00 7.78
C MET A 232 -4.88 6.31 7.03
N LEU A 233 -5.88 6.85 6.35
CA LEU A 233 -5.71 7.95 5.40
C LEU A 233 -5.80 9.34 6.05
N SER A 234 -6.54 9.48 7.15
CA SER A 234 -6.68 10.74 7.88
C SER A 234 -5.47 10.97 8.79
N ARG A 235 -4.97 12.21 8.80
CA ARG A 235 -3.91 12.66 9.72
C ARG A 235 -4.35 12.50 11.17
N GLU A 236 -5.61 12.78 11.45
CA GLU A 236 -6.21 12.74 12.79
C GLU A 236 -6.34 11.33 13.36
N ASN A 237 -6.20 10.28 12.54
CA ASN A 237 -6.16 8.89 12.99
C ASN A 237 -4.74 8.41 13.38
N GLN A 238 -3.67 9.12 13.00
CA GLN A 238 -2.32 8.54 13.05
C GLN A 238 -1.82 8.31 14.48
N HIS A 239 -2.08 9.25 15.39
CA HIS A 239 -1.66 9.11 16.79
C HIS A 239 -2.37 7.95 17.50
N GLU A 240 -3.70 7.92 17.43
CA GLU A 240 -4.49 6.82 18.04
C GLU A 240 -4.11 5.46 17.44
N LEU A 241 -3.83 5.38 16.13
CA LEU A 241 -3.32 4.14 15.51
C LEU A 241 -1.97 3.68 16.10
N CYS A 242 -1.05 4.60 16.39
CA CYS A 242 0.19 4.27 17.10
C CYS A 242 -0.08 3.74 18.51
N VAL A 243 -1.01 4.37 19.24
CA VAL A 243 -1.39 3.93 20.59
C VAL A 243 -2.01 2.52 20.57
N VAL A 244 -2.86 2.22 19.59
CA VAL A 244 -3.44 0.88 19.40
C VAL A 244 -2.36 -0.16 19.04
N ALA A 245 -1.38 0.18 18.19
CA ALA A 245 -0.26 -0.70 17.90
C ALA A 245 0.58 -1.05 19.14
N ARG A 246 0.67 -0.15 20.14
CA ARG A 246 1.28 -0.47 21.44
C ARG A 246 0.48 -1.47 22.28
N LYS A 247 -0.78 -1.76 21.94
CA LYS A 247 -1.66 -2.67 22.69
C LYS A 247 -1.67 -4.07 22.08
N PHE A 248 -1.48 -4.19 20.77
CA PHE A 248 -1.76 -5.42 20.04
C PHE A 248 -0.58 -5.88 19.19
N ARG A 249 0.06 -6.99 19.59
CA ARG A 249 1.17 -7.60 18.83
C ARG A 249 0.78 -8.14 17.46
N ASN A 250 -0.51 -8.40 17.25
CA ASN A 250 -1.08 -8.86 15.99
C ASN A 250 -1.46 -7.69 15.07
N LEU A 251 -1.06 -6.46 15.39
CA LEU A 251 -1.21 -5.27 14.56
C LEU A 251 0.16 -4.76 14.10
N MET A 252 0.36 -4.67 12.79
CA MET A 252 1.50 -4.01 12.18
C MET A 252 1.01 -2.76 11.42
N VAL A 253 1.44 -1.59 11.89
CA VAL A 253 1.14 -0.33 11.19
C VAL A 253 2.16 -0.11 10.09
N PHE A 254 1.69 0.33 8.92
CA PHE A 254 2.57 0.53 7.78
C PHE A 254 2.29 1.83 7.03
N GLY A 255 3.35 2.47 6.54
CA GLY A 255 3.25 3.47 5.49
C GLY A 255 2.74 4.85 5.87
N CYS A 256 2.96 5.80 4.97
CA CYS A 256 2.27 7.09 4.91
C CYS A 256 1.42 7.11 3.64
N TRP A 257 0.17 6.67 3.76
CA TRP A 257 -0.67 6.36 2.59
C TRP A 257 -1.21 7.62 1.90
N TRP A 258 -1.03 7.69 0.56
CA TRP A 258 -1.69 8.64 -0.34
C TRP A 258 -1.62 10.11 0.10
N PHE A 259 -2.68 10.68 0.67
CA PHE A 259 -2.69 12.09 1.12
C PHE A 259 -1.70 12.35 2.27
N LEU A 260 -1.26 11.31 2.97
CA LEU A 260 -0.22 11.38 3.99
C LEU A 260 1.20 11.24 3.41
N ASN A 261 1.33 10.92 2.12
CA ASN A 261 2.62 10.77 1.44
C ASN A 261 3.17 12.13 0.98
N ASN A 262 3.32 13.04 1.95
CA ASN A 262 3.86 14.39 1.76
C ASN A 262 4.93 14.63 2.83
N PRO A 263 6.04 15.34 2.53
CA PRO A 263 7.20 15.42 3.43
C PRO A 263 6.89 15.76 4.89
N SER A 264 6.07 16.80 5.12
CA SER A 264 5.69 17.22 6.48
C SER A 264 4.93 16.16 7.27
N LEU A 265 4.07 15.38 6.59
CA LEU A 265 3.27 14.33 7.22
C LEU A 265 4.09 13.06 7.42
N ILE A 266 4.96 12.70 6.46
CA ILE A 266 5.92 11.60 6.62
C ILE A 266 6.80 11.87 7.85
N GLU A 267 7.27 13.11 8.02
CA GLU A 267 8.08 13.48 9.17
C GLU A 267 7.32 13.36 10.49
N GLU A 268 6.15 14.01 10.59
CA GLU A 268 5.30 13.97 11.79
C GLU A 268 4.94 12.52 12.19
N ILE A 269 4.47 11.72 11.23
CA ILE A 269 4.01 10.35 11.47
C ILE A 269 5.17 9.43 11.85
N THR A 270 6.32 9.56 11.17
CA THR A 270 7.48 8.70 11.44
C THR A 270 8.09 9.00 12.81
N ARG A 271 8.23 10.28 13.19
CA ARG A 271 8.71 10.67 14.53
C ARG A 271 7.81 10.09 15.62
N MET A 272 6.50 10.30 15.50
CA MET A 272 5.51 9.82 16.45
C MET A 272 5.52 8.28 16.57
N ARG A 273 5.64 7.57 15.45
CA ARG A 273 5.75 6.10 15.45
C ARG A 273 7.04 5.63 16.12
N LEU A 274 8.20 6.22 15.82
CA LEU A 274 9.45 5.84 16.47
C LEU A 274 9.42 6.11 17.99
N GLU A 275 8.83 7.23 18.41
CA GLU A 275 8.67 7.56 19.83
C GLU A 275 7.76 6.58 20.58
N LEU A 276 6.67 6.12 19.93
CA LEU A 276 5.68 5.25 20.56
C LEU A 276 5.95 3.76 20.36
N LEU A 277 6.63 3.36 19.29
CA LEU A 277 6.77 1.96 18.88
C LEU A 277 8.23 1.52 18.80
N GLY A 278 9.19 2.46 18.87
CA GLY A 278 10.56 2.17 18.46
C GLY A 278 10.56 1.64 17.03
N LEU A 279 11.30 0.56 16.81
CA LEU A 279 11.51 -0.03 15.49
C LEU A 279 10.42 -1.04 15.08
N SER A 280 9.36 -1.26 15.87
CA SER A 280 8.34 -2.28 15.60
C SER A 280 7.21 -1.76 14.69
N MET A 281 7.57 -1.24 13.52
CA MET A 281 6.65 -0.69 12.52
C MET A 281 7.25 -0.75 11.10
N ILE A 282 6.44 -0.46 10.08
CA ILE A 282 6.92 -0.27 8.71
C ILE A 282 6.72 1.21 8.34
N PRO A 283 7.79 2.00 8.14
CA PRO A 283 7.67 3.46 8.05
C PRO A 283 6.97 3.91 6.76
N GLN A 284 7.20 3.19 5.65
CA GLN A 284 6.77 3.64 4.33
C GLN A 284 6.33 2.51 3.39
N HIS A 285 5.49 2.85 2.41
CA HIS A 285 5.30 2.14 1.14
C HIS A 285 5.14 3.15 -0.01
N SER A 286 5.36 2.76 -1.26
CA SER A 286 5.36 3.71 -2.40
C SER A 286 3.97 4.03 -2.94
N ASP A 287 3.08 3.03 -2.98
CA ASP A 287 1.81 3.07 -3.74
C ASP A 287 2.03 3.51 -5.21
N ALA A 288 3.17 3.06 -5.79
CA ALA A 288 3.57 3.41 -7.14
C ALA A 288 2.59 2.81 -8.16
N ARG A 289 2.08 3.67 -9.05
CA ARG A 289 1.18 3.29 -10.17
C ARG A 289 1.86 3.36 -11.52
N VAL A 290 3.01 4.02 -11.58
CA VAL A 290 3.95 4.02 -12.71
C VAL A 290 5.29 3.55 -12.15
N LEU A 291 5.96 2.64 -12.86
CA LEU A 291 7.12 1.90 -12.37
C LEU A 291 8.20 2.81 -11.79
N ASP A 292 8.58 3.84 -12.52
CA ASP A 292 9.64 4.78 -12.14
C ASP A 292 9.32 5.66 -10.93
N GLN A 293 8.06 5.69 -10.46
CA GLN A 293 7.71 6.40 -9.23
C GLN A 293 8.40 5.82 -8.01
N VAL A 294 8.79 4.53 -8.04
CA VAL A 294 9.57 3.93 -6.94
C VAL A 294 10.85 4.72 -6.66
N ILE A 295 11.46 5.34 -7.67
CA ILE A 295 12.68 6.13 -7.54
C ILE A 295 12.44 7.31 -6.58
N TYR A 296 11.52 8.22 -6.91
CA TYR A 296 11.30 9.40 -6.05
C TYR A 296 10.63 9.05 -4.72
N LYS A 297 9.72 8.06 -4.72
CA LYS A 297 9.01 7.63 -3.51
C LYS A 297 10.00 7.16 -2.45
N TRP A 298 10.98 6.34 -2.84
CA TRP A 298 11.99 5.84 -1.93
C TRP A 298 13.07 6.87 -1.62
N SER A 299 13.56 7.65 -2.60
CA SER A 299 14.59 8.65 -2.32
C SER A 299 14.10 9.73 -1.36
N HIS A 300 12.92 10.31 -1.60
CA HIS A 300 12.34 11.34 -0.73
C HIS A 300 12.03 10.81 0.67
N SER A 301 11.42 9.63 0.75
CA SER A 301 11.05 9.06 2.05
C SER A 301 12.28 8.65 2.87
N ARG A 302 13.31 8.06 2.23
CA ARG A 302 14.54 7.65 2.91
C ARG A 302 15.29 8.85 3.48
N GLU A 303 15.35 9.97 2.77
CA GLU A 303 15.97 11.20 3.28
C GLU A 303 15.30 11.65 4.59
N ILE A 304 13.97 11.74 4.61
CA ILE A 304 13.21 12.14 5.80
C ILE A 304 13.41 11.14 6.94
N ILE A 305 13.27 9.83 6.66
CA ILE A 305 13.40 8.78 7.68
C ILE A 305 14.83 8.74 8.24
N ALA A 306 15.85 8.93 7.41
CA ALA A 306 17.24 8.97 7.85
C ALA A 306 17.49 10.13 8.82
N ASN A 307 17.02 11.33 8.51
CA ASN A 307 17.16 12.49 9.41
C ASN A 307 16.49 12.24 10.77
N ILE A 308 15.33 11.60 10.78
CA ILE A 308 14.64 11.26 12.04
C ILE A 308 15.40 10.20 12.83
N LEU A 309 15.93 9.16 12.16
CA LEU A 309 16.74 8.13 12.82
C LEU A 309 18.00 8.73 13.43
N ILE A 310 18.67 9.66 12.72
CA ILE A 310 19.84 10.39 13.23
C ILE A 310 19.48 11.09 14.55
N ASP A 311 18.38 11.85 14.59
CA ASP A 311 17.93 12.51 15.83
C ASP A 311 17.72 11.51 16.97
N LYS A 312 17.01 10.39 16.70
CA LYS A 312 16.71 9.38 17.73
C LYS A 312 17.95 8.62 18.23
N TYR A 313 18.95 8.40 17.38
CA TYR A 313 20.21 7.80 17.80
C TYR A 313 21.07 8.80 18.59
N ILE A 314 21.08 10.08 18.20
CA ILE A 314 21.76 11.14 18.95
C ILE A 314 21.16 11.28 20.35
N ASP A 315 19.83 11.21 20.49
CA ASP A 315 19.15 11.29 21.79
C ASP A 315 19.66 10.21 22.77
N ILE A 316 19.77 8.95 22.32
CA ILE A 316 20.26 7.87 23.18
C ILE A 316 21.78 7.94 23.38
N GLU A 317 22.55 8.45 22.42
CA GLU A 317 23.98 8.69 22.62
C GLU A 317 24.24 9.77 23.68
N ASN A 318 23.47 10.86 23.66
CA ASN A 318 23.50 11.88 24.70
C ASN A 318 23.09 11.35 26.08
N ALA A 319 22.26 10.30 26.12
CA ALA A 319 21.92 9.57 27.33
C ALA A 319 23.00 8.55 27.76
N GLY A 320 24.10 8.44 27.04
CA GLY A 320 25.24 7.56 27.35
C GLY A 320 25.23 6.20 26.67
N TRP A 321 24.27 5.93 25.79
CA TRP A 321 24.26 4.70 24.97
C TRP A 321 25.29 4.79 23.84
N LYS A 322 25.92 3.67 23.46
CA LYS A 322 26.85 3.62 22.33
C LYS A 322 26.27 2.74 21.24
N VAL A 323 25.86 3.39 20.15
CA VAL A 323 25.31 2.73 18.96
C VAL A 323 26.46 2.38 18.01
N THR A 324 26.47 1.13 17.55
CA THR A 324 27.41 0.65 16.55
C THR A 324 26.82 0.75 15.14
N GLU A 325 27.69 0.76 14.13
CA GLU A 325 27.25 0.74 12.73
C GLU A 325 26.42 -0.52 12.41
N ASP A 326 26.78 -1.67 12.97
CA ASP A 326 26.06 -2.93 12.77
C ASP A 326 24.64 -2.88 13.34
N GLU A 327 24.43 -2.21 14.49
CA GLU A 327 23.11 -1.98 15.05
C GLU A 327 22.27 -1.07 14.15
N ILE A 328 22.84 0.02 13.62
CA ILE A 328 22.15 0.90 12.66
C ILE A 328 21.75 0.11 11.42
N ARG A 329 22.67 -0.71 10.87
CA ARG A 329 22.39 -1.54 9.68
C ARG A 329 21.29 -2.56 9.96
N ARG A 330 21.28 -3.19 11.13
CA ARG A 330 20.21 -4.10 11.55
C ARG A 330 18.87 -3.37 11.61
N ASP A 331 18.82 -2.25 12.31
CA ASP A 331 17.60 -1.50 12.59
C ASP A 331 16.97 -0.93 11.30
N VAL A 332 17.80 -0.39 10.40
CA VAL A 332 17.36 0.05 9.07
C VAL A 332 16.83 -1.13 8.24
N LYS A 333 17.50 -2.29 8.29
CA LYS A 333 17.03 -3.50 7.60
C LYS A 333 15.72 -4.02 8.17
N ASP A 334 15.47 -3.83 9.46
CA ASP A 334 14.19 -4.16 10.09
C ASP A 334 13.08 -3.26 9.57
N LEU A 335 13.28 -1.94 9.61
CA LEU A 335 12.31 -0.94 9.14
C LEU A 335 11.97 -1.08 7.64
N PHE A 336 12.95 -1.33 6.79
CA PHE A 336 12.77 -1.35 5.32
C PHE A 336 12.59 -2.74 4.70
N GLY A 337 12.46 -3.80 5.51
CA GLY A 337 12.24 -5.14 4.96
C GLY A 337 11.86 -6.20 5.98
N ARG A 338 12.72 -6.49 6.97
CA ARG A 338 12.50 -7.68 7.83
C ARG A 338 11.22 -7.59 8.66
N ASN A 339 10.81 -6.40 9.12
CA ASN A 339 9.54 -6.26 9.85
C ASN A 339 8.36 -6.75 9.01
N PHE A 340 8.34 -6.44 7.71
CA PHE A 340 7.32 -6.94 6.80
C PHE A 340 7.39 -8.45 6.65
N TRP A 341 8.56 -8.99 6.29
CA TRP A 341 8.74 -10.42 6.03
C TRP A 341 8.45 -11.30 7.25
N ASN A 342 8.97 -10.91 8.40
CA ASN A 342 8.68 -11.55 9.69
C ASN A 342 7.17 -11.54 9.99
N PHE A 343 6.48 -10.43 9.73
CA PHE A 343 5.06 -10.31 10.02
C PHE A 343 4.19 -11.12 9.06
N VAL A 344 4.52 -11.19 7.77
CA VAL A 344 3.77 -12.03 6.80
C VAL A 344 4.15 -13.52 6.89
N GLY A 345 5.22 -13.86 7.61
CA GLY A 345 5.67 -15.24 7.86
C GLY A 345 6.45 -15.83 6.70
N LYS A 346 7.38 -15.05 6.14
CA LYS A 346 8.33 -15.48 5.11
C LYS A 346 9.76 -15.26 5.57
#